data_AF-H6RQK5-F1
#
_entry.id   AF-H6RQK5-F1
#
_cell.length_a   1.000
_cell.length_b   1.000
_cell.length_c   1.000
_cell.angle_alpha   90.00
_cell.angle_beta   90.00
_cell.angle_gamma   90.00
#
_symmetry.space_group_name_H-M   'P 1'
#
loop_
_entity.id
_entity.type
_entity.pdbx_description
1 polymer ?
#
loop_
_entity_poly.entity_id
_entity_poly.type
_entity_poly.pdbx_seq_one_letter_code
_entity_poly.pdbx_strand_id
1 'polypeptide(L)'
;MSEALQSAEIRNEFAAVRLTVRPHGRGTRLEVSSGQLGTSALLDATVLEALTRFDPEALAALVGVAMQASDETVDAAAAEELDPTPERA
;
A
#
# COMPACT_ATOMS: atom_id res chain seq x y z
N MET A 1 26.11 7.65 -18.75
CA MET A 1 25.83 6.71 -17.65
C MET A 1 24.34 6.81 -17.38
N SER A 2 23.62 5.68 -17.39
CA SER A 2 22.14 5.64 -17.47
C SER A 2 21.46 6.36 -16.30
N GLU A 3 20.84 7.50 -16.60
CA GLU A 3 19.86 8.15 -15.75
C GLU A 3 18.46 7.55 -15.95
N ALA A 4 17.66 7.63 -14.89
CA ALA A 4 16.24 7.31 -14.76
C ALA A 4 15.86 5.85 -14.45
N LEU A 5 15.86 5.52 -13.16
CA LEU A 5 14.62 5.04 -12.55
C LEU A 5 14.12 6.13 -11.57
N GLN A 6 13.69 7.29 -12.10
CA GLN A 6 12.95 8.27 -11.30
C GLN A 6 11.57 7.71 -10.94
N SER A 7 11.04 6.84 -11.80
CA SER A 7 9.86 6.02 -11.52
C SER A 7 9.93 4.70 -12.29
N ALA A 8 9.35 3.65 -11.74
CA ALA A 8 9.11 2.37 -12.41
C ALA A 8 7.63 2.00 -12.30
N GLU A 9 7.12 1.23 -13.25
CA GLU A 9 5.78 0.66 -13.17
C GLU A 9 5.91 -0.86 -13.10
N ILE A 10 5.24 -1.46 -12.12
CA ILE A 10 5.12 -2.91 -11.97
C ILE A 10 3.66 -3.25 -12.16
N ARG A 11 3.38 -4.20 -13.04
CA ARG A 11 2.03 -4.66 -13.32
C ARG A 11 1.97 -6.16 -13.54
N ASN A 12 0.82 -6.75 -13.23
CA ASN A 12 0.43 -8.09 -13.60
C ASN A 12 -1.01 -8.04 -14.15
N GLU A 13 -1.63 -9.21 -14.32
CA GLU A 13 -2.99 -9.34 -14.86
C GLU A 13 -4.10 -8.80 -13.93
N PHE A 14 -3.79 -8.50 -12.66
CA PHE A 14 -4.75 -8.05 -11.65
C PHE A 14 -4.47 -6.65 -11.08
N ALA A 15 -3.24 -6.15 -11.19
CA ALA A 15 -2.79 -4.96 -10.50
C ALA A 15 -1.70 -4.22 -11.28
N ALA A 16 -1.67 -2.90 -11.11
CA ALA A 16 -0.58 -2.04 -11.56
C ALA A 16 -0.23 -1.03 -10.47
N VAL A 17 1.05 -0.95 -10.12
CA VAL A 17 1.59 0.00 -9.16
C VAL A 17 2.71 0.81 -9.79
N ARG A 18 2.78 2.09 -9.43
CA ARG A 18 3.87 2.99 -9.79
C ARG A 18 4.78 3.17 -8.58
N LEU A 19 6.06 2.95 -8.80
CA LEU A 19 7.15 3.19 -7.86
C LEU A 19 7.82 4.51 -8.22
N THR A 20 7.94 5.45 -7.29
CA THR A 20 8.60 6.75 -7.52
C THR A 20 9.54 7.08 -6.38
N VAL A 21 10.78 7.48 -6.67
CA VAL A 21 11.69 7.96 -5.63
C VAL A 21 11.37 9.43 -5.35
N ARG A 22 10.95 9.75 -4.12
CA ARG A 22 10.56 11.10 -3.71
C ARG A 22 11.55 11.66 -2.69
N PRO A 23 11.98 12.93 -2.81
CA PRO A 23 12.70 13.61 -1.74
C PRO A 23 11.86 13.65 -0.46
N HIS A 24 12.48 13.37 0.69
CA HIS A 24 11.82 13.48 1.99
C HIS A 24 12.83 13.90 3.06
N GLY A 25 12.68 15.12 3.59
CA GLY A 25 13.62 15.69 4.55
C GLY A 25 15.05 15.74 3.97
N ARG A 26 15.98 15.04 4.62
CA ARG A 26 17.40 14.94 4.20
C ARG A 26 17.71 13.72 3.33
N GLY A 27 16.70 12.92 2.98
CA GLY A 27 16.88 11.68 2.22
C GLY A 27 15.81 11.49 1.17
N THR A 28 15.54 10.22 0.84
CA THR A 28 14.53 9.81 -0.13
C THR A 28 13.64 8.72 0.44
N ARG A 29 12.41 8.66 -0.07
CA ARG A 29 11.45 7.58 0.17
C ARG A 29 11.03 6.96 -1.14
N LEU A 30 10.62 5.70 -1.10
CA LEU A 30 9.95 5.07 -2.22
C LEU A 30 8.44 5.26 -2.06
N GLU A 31 7.84 6.02 -2.95
CA GLU A 31 6.39 6.08 -3.09
C GLU A 31 5.90 4.90 -3.92
N VAL A 32 4.94 4.16 -3.39
CA VAL A 32 4.20 3.11 -4.09
C VAL A 32 2.77 3.62 -4.24
N SER A 33 2.29 3.79 -5.47
CA SER A 33 0.93 4.24 -5.74
C SER A 33 0.17 3.27 -6.64
N SER A 34 -1.08 3.00 -6.28
CA SER A 34 -2.03 2.24 -7.09
C SER A 34 -3.05 3.20 -7.67
N GLY A 35 -2.99 3.41 -8.99
CA GLY A 35 -4.01 4.21 -9.68
C GLY A 35 -5.40 3.57 -9.62
N GLN A 36 -5.45 2.23 -9.60
CA GLN A 36 -6.70 1.46 -9.56
C GLN A 36 -7.41 1.58 -8.21
N LEU A 37 -6.66 1.58 -7.11
CA LEU A 37 -7.23 1.70 -5.75
C LEU A 37 -7.28 3.15 -5.25
N GLY A 38 -6.66 4.10 -5.97
CA GLY A 38 -6.55 5.49 -5.53
C GLY A 38 -5.70 5.66 -4.26
N THR A 39 -4.88 4.66 -3.92
CA THR A 39 -4.07 4.65 -2.69
C THR A 39 -2.59 4.88 -2.99
N SER A 40 -1.87 5.45 -2.03
CA SER A 40 -0.42 5.53 -2.06
C SER A 40 0.19 5.35 -0.68
N ALA A 41 1.41 4.83 -0.65
CA ALA A 41 2.21 4.64 0.55
C ALA A 41 3.64 5.13 0.30
N LEU A 42 4.26 5.69 1.34
CA LEU A 42 5.66 6.10 1.33
C LEU A 42 6.47 5.16 2.22
N LEU A 43 7.47 4.51 1.63
CA LEU A 43 8.37 3.58 2.32
C LEU A 43 9.73 4.25 2.58
N ASP A 44 10.13 4.23 3.85
CA ASP A 44 11.46 4.64 4.28
C ASP A 44 12.52 3.61 3.90
N ALA A 45 13.77 4.06 3.73
CA ALA A 45 14.89 3.17 3.42
C ALA A 45 15.09 2.05 4.45
N THR A 46 14.83 2.31 5.74
CA THR A 46 14.91 1.32 6.81
C THR A 46 13.84 0.24 6.69
N VAL A 47 12.63 0.61 6.25
CA VAL A 47 11.55 -0.35 6.00
C VAL A 47 11.91 -1.21 4.80
N LEU A 48 12.39 -0.62 3.71
CA LEU A 48 12.84 -1.36 2.53
C LEU A 48 13.97 -2.34 2.89
N GLU A 49 14.97 -1.89 3.66
CA GLU A 49 16.06 -2.75 4.12
C GLU A 49 15.53 -3.91 4.96
N ALA A 50 14.59 -3.67 5.88
CA ALA A 50 13.95 -4.73 6.65
C ALA A 50 13.22 -5.74 5.75
N LEU A 51 12.45 -5.27 4.77
CA LEU A 51 11.73 -6.12 3.82
C LEU A 51 12.69 -7.01 3.00
N THR A 52 13.87 -6.50 2.64
CA THR A 52 14.88 -7.30 1.91
C THR A 52 15.52 -8.42 2.74
N ARG A 53 15.33 -8.44 4.05
CA ARG A 53 15.84 -9.51 4.94
C ARG A 53 14.88 -10.69 5.07
N PHE A 54 13.63 -10.55 4.66
CA PHE A 54 12.69 -11.65 4.68
C PHE A 54 12.98 -12.61 3.53
N ASP A 55 12.82 -13.90 3.80
CA ASP A 55 12.69 -14.86 2.71
C ASP A 55 11.37 -14.58 1.95
N PRO A 56 11.33 -14.88 0.63
CA PRO A 56 10.16 -14.56 -0.18
C PRO A 56 8.85 -15.18 0.32
N GLU A 57 8.91 -16.37 0.93
CA GLU A 57 7.73 -17.09 1.42
C GLU A 57 7.16 -16.43 2.67
N ALA A 58 8.00 -16.08 3.64
CA ALA A 58 7.59 -15.35 4.85
C ALA A 58 7.07 -13.95 4.51
N LEU A 59 7.68 -13.25 3.55
CA LEU A 59 7.17 -11.96 3.08
C LEU A 59 5.78 -12.11 2.46
N ALA A 60 5.58 -13.11 1.61
CA ALA A 60 4.27 -13.37 1.00
C ALA A 60 3.21 -13.70 2.06
N ALA A 61 3.55 -14.50 3.07
CA ALA A 61 2.66 -14.81 4.18
C ALA A 61 2.28 -13.55 4.98
N LEU A 62 3.24 -12.69 5.31
CA LEU A 62 3.01 -11.43 6.03
C LEU A 62 2.08 -10.49 5.24
N VAL A 63 2.31 -10.34 3.93
CA VAL A 63 1.46 -9.52 3.05
C VAL A 63 0.05 -10.11 2.96
N GLY A 64 -0.08 -11.44 2.87
CA GLY A 64 -1.38 -12.12 2.88
C GLY A 64 -2.21 -11.81 4.13
N VAL A 65 -1.60 -11.87 5.31
CA VAL A 65 -2.26 -11.52 6.58
C VAL A 65 -2.68 -10.04 6.60
N ALA A 66 -1.81 -9.13 6.14
CA ALA A 66 -2.12 -7.70 6.12
C ALA A 66 -3.28 -7.36 5.18
N MET A 67 -3.39 -8.05 4.04
CA MET A 67 -4.50 -7.86 3.10
C MET A 67 -5.83 -8.34 3.69
N GLN A 68 -5.86 -9.50 4.34
CA GLN A 68 -7.06 -10.03 4.98
C GLN A 68 -7.59 -9.11 6.08
N ALA A 69 -6.69 -8.57 6.90
CA ALA A 69 -7.08 -7.61 7.93
C ALA A 69 -7.66 -6.30 7.33
N SER A 70 -7.12 -5.88 6.19
CA SER A 70 -7.58 -4.65 5.50
C SER A 70 -8.99 -4.82 4.95
N ASP A 71 -9.31 -5.97 4.38
CA ASP A 71 -10.65 -6.27 3.86
C ASP A 71 -11.70 -6.30 5.00
N GLU A 72 -11.37 -6.94 6.12
CA GLU A 72 -12.26 -7.00 7.30
C GLU A 72 -12.57 -5.61 7.88
N THR A 73 -11.62 -4.67 7.79
CA THR A 73 -11.82 -3.29 8.28
C THR A 73 -12.75 -2.48 7.38
N VAL A 74 -12.73 -2.73 6.07
CA VAL A 74 -13.64 -2.09 5.10
C VAL A 74 -15.07 -2.58 5.28
N ASP A 75 -15.25 -3.89 5.51
CA ASP A 75 -16.56 -4.48 5.77
C ASP A 75 -17.18 -3.95 7.10
N ALA A 76 -16.36 -3.76 8.13
CA ALA A 76 -16.82 -3.20 9.40
C ALA A 76 -17.28 -1.73 9.28
N ALA A 77 -16.58 -0.90 8.50
CA ALA A 77 -16.97 0.49 8.28
C ALA A 77 -18.27 0.61 7.46
N ALA A 78 -18.51 -0.28 6.49
CA ALA A 78 -19.74 -0.30 5.71
C ALA A 78 -20.97 -0.72 6.55
N ALA A 79 -20.77 -1.51 7.61
CA ALA A 79 -21.86 -1.92 8.51
C ALA A 79 -22.30 -0.79 9.46
N GLU A 80 -21.43 0.17 9.77
CA GLU A 80 -21.74 1.29 10.69
C GLU A 80 -22.55 2.42 10.02
N GLU A 81 -22.52 2.56 8.69
CA GLU A 81 -23.31 3.57 7.94
C GLU A 81 -24.82 3.24 7.83
N LEU A 82 -25.27 2.07 8.29
CA LEU A 82 -26.65 1.58 8.13
C LEU A 82 -27.55 1.73 9.37
N ASP A 83 -27.25 2.62 10.32
CA ASP A 83 -28.17 2.94 11.43
C ASP A 83 -28.99 4.23 11.14
N PRO A 84 -30.18 4.15 10.50
CA PRO A 84 -31.09 5.26 10.44
C PRO A 84 -31.65 5.51 11.85
N THR A 85 -31.18 6.59 12.48
CA THR A 85 -31.68 7.08 13.77
C THR A 85 -33.23 7.09 13.76
N PRO A 86 -33.93 6.53 14.76
CA PRO A 86 -35.38 6.52 14.74
C PRO A 86 -35.88 7.95 14.90
N GLU A 87 -36.63 8.41 13.91
CA GLU A 87 -37.35 9.67 13.91
C GLU A 87 -38.28 9.70 15.13
N ARG A 88 -37.94 10.54 16.12
CA ARG A 88 -38.79 10.76 17.30
C ARG A 88 -40.03 11.54 16.86
N ALA A 89 -41.18 10.86 16.83
CA ALA A 89 -42.51 11.46 16.81
C ALA A 89 -43.11 11.51 18.22
#